data_AF-A0A9P6MD53-F1
#
_entry.id   AF-A0A9P6MD53-F1
#
_cell.length_a   1.000
_cell.length_b   1.000
_cell.length_c   1.000
_cell.angle_alpha   90.00
_cell.angle_beta   90.00
_cell.angle_gamma   90.00
#
_symmetry.space_group_name_H-M   'P 1'
#
loop_
_entity.id
_entity.type
_entity.pdbx_description
1 polymer ?
#
loop_
_entity_poly.entity_id
_entity_poly.type
_entity_poly.pdbx_seq_one_letter_code
_entity_poly.pdbx_strand_id
1 'polypeptide(L)'
;RLGEIAANPIWYLNIRKCAAEFLRQLYNDEENSEQQVNINQWILLILNQLAESSKDIIEGSAQELLQEAQASTNYVKGTMRLDCENDIPVLYPTMIAPPPMESPLLDCVQNKPDVETSLRKLRRERLEGRGGDVYISPRAKATPKATDHFDLTDKVQEFLASDRKVFLVLGDSGAGKSTFNKALEINLWDNYKTNGRIPLFIHLPTIEKPERDLIAEGLRKVNFTESQILELKLHREFILICDGYDESQQTQN
;
A
#
# COMPACT_ATOMS: atom_id res chain seq x y z
N ARG A 1 -8.14 -1.24 -21.33
CA ARG A 1 -7.02 -1.24 -20.36
C ARG A 1 -6.71 -2.63 -19.77
N LEU A 2 -7.60 -3.31 -19.05
CA LEU A 2 -7.27 -4.63 -18.45
C LEU A 2 -6.83 -5.71 -19.47
N GLY A 3 -7.53 -5.83 -20.60
CA GLY A 3 -7.12 -6.75 -21.67
C GLY A 3 -5.76 -6.44 -22.28
N GLU A 4 -5.40 -5.15 -22.40
CA GLU A 4 -4.09 -4.72 -22.90
C GLU A 4 -2.97 -5.08 -21.92
N ILE A 5 -3.24 -4.99 -20.60
CA ILE A 5 -2.29 -5.39 -19.56
C ILE A 5 -2.06 -6.90 -19.60
N ALA A 6 -3.12 -7.70 -19.75
CA ALA A 6 -3.00 -9.16 -19.87
C ALA A 6 -2.24 -9.58 -21.14
N ALA A 7 -2.49 -8.91 -22.27
CA ALA A 7 -1.97 -9.30 -23.58
C ALA A 7 -0.57 -8.79 -23.89
N ASN A 8 -0.14 -7.69 -23.26
CA ASN A 8 1.12 -7.05 -23.62
C ASN A 8 2.31 -7.69 -22.86
N PRO A 9 3.29 -8.30 -23.56
CA PRO A 9 4.44 -8.98 -22.96
C PRO A 9 5.44 -8.04 -22.29
N ILE A 10 5.29 -6.71 -22.44
CA ILE A 10 6.09 -5.71 -21.73
C ILE A 10 5.80 -5.74 -20.21
N TRP A 11 4.62 -6.23 -19.80
CA TRP A 11 4.26 -6.35 -18.39
C TRP A 11 4.75 -7.67 -17.78
N TYR A 12 5.13 -7.63 -16.49
CA TYR A 12 5.58 -8.79 -15.74
C TYR A 12 4.52 -9.90 -15.69
N LEU A 13 4.96 -11.17 -15.72
CA LEU A 13 4.10 -12.35 -15.81
C LEU A 13 3.03 -12.43 -14.70
N ASN A 14 3.37 -12.03 -13.48
CA ASN A 14 2.43 -11.98 -12.35
C ASN A 14 1.30 -10.96 -12.57
N ILE A 15 1.62 -9.78 -13.11
CA ILE A 15 0.64 -8.73 -13.41
C ILE A 15 -0.31 -9.20 -14.53
N ARG A 16 0.26 -9.85 -15.56
CA ARG A 16 -0.52 -10.41 -16.67
C ARG A 16 -1.48 -11.50 -16.22
N LYS A 17 -1.04 -12.38 -15.31
CA LYS A 17 -1.88 -13.42 -14.68
C LYS A 17 -3.01 -12.82 -13.85
N CYS A 18 -2.70 -11.87 -12.97
CA CYS A 18 -3.73 -11.18 -12.17
C CYS A 18 -4.75 -10.45 -13.04
N ALA A 19 -4.33 -9.83 -14.16
CA ALA A 19 -5.25 -9.20 -15.10
C ALA A 19 -6.18 -10.22 -15.77
N ALA A 20 -5.66 -11.39 -16.15
CA ALA A 20 -6.48 -12.47 -16.72
C ALA A 20 -7.46 -13.06 -15.69
N GLU A 21 -7.02 -13.26 -14.44
CA GLU A 21 -7.88 -13.75 -13.35
C GLU A 21 -8.97 -12.72 -12.96
N PHE A 22 -8.68 -11.43 -13.03
CA PHE A 22 -9.69 -10.41 -12.80
C PHE A 22 -10.74 -10.37 -13.91
N LEU A 23 -10.33 -10.54 -15.18
CA LEU A 23 -11.25 -10.70 -16.30
C LEU A 23 -12.11 -11.96 -16.14
N ARG A 24 -11.54 -13.05 -15.62
CA ARG A 24 -12.27 -14.27 -15.23
C ARG A 24 -13.34 -13.98 -14.17
N GLN A 25 -12.97 -13.26 -13.12
CA GLN A 25 -13.88 -12.91 -12.05
C GLN A 25 -15.05 -12.06 -12.55
N LEU A 26 -14.76 -11.08 -13.42
CA LEU A 26 -15.80 -10.25 -14.05
C LEU A 26 -16.76 -11.06 -14.93
N TYR A 27 -16.28 -12.08 -15.63
CA TYR A 27 -17.12 -12.94 -16.46
C TYR A 27 -18.05 -13.85 -15.63
N ASN A 28 -17.56 -14.34 -14.49
CA ASN A 28 -18.30 -15.26 -13.62
C ASN A 28 -19.28 -14.56 -12.67
N ASP A 29 -19.30 -13.23 -12.63
CA ASP A 29 -20.18 -12.47 -11.75
C ASP A 29 -21.60 -12.42 -12.34
N GLU A 30 -22.40 -13.45 -12.03
CA GLU A 30 -23.76 -13.65 -12.57
C GLU A 30 -24.74 -12.51 -12.25
N GLU A 31 -24.48 -11.74 -11.18
CA GLU A 31 -25.36 -10.68 -10.69
C GLU A 31 -25.51 -9.47 -11.64
N ASN A 32 -24.62 -9.35 -12.64
CA ASN A 32 -24.65 -8.28 -13.66
C ASN A 32 -24.87 -8.78 -15.10
N SER A 33 -25.12 -10.08 -15.29
CA SER A 33 -25.05 -10.76 -16.61
C SER A 33 -26.10 -10.27 -17.62
N GLU A 34 -27.31 -9.90 -17.18
CA GLU A 34 -28.38 -9.48 -18.09
C GLU A 34 -28.18 -8.09 -18.72
N GLN A 35 -27.42 -7.19 -18.07
CA GLN A 35 -27.17 -5.83 -18.56
C GLN A 35 -25.85 -5.68 -19.33
N GLN A 36 -25.02 -6.72 -19.38
CA GLN A 36 -23.63 -6.62 -19.82
C GLN A 36 -23.25 -7.62 -20.92
N VAL A 37 -24.19 -7.99 -21.80
CA VAL A 37 -23.96 -8.89 -22.96
C VAL A 37 -22.74 -8.47 -23.79
N ASN A 38 -22.57 -7.16 -24.02
CA ASN A 38 -21.42 -6.62 -24.77
C ASN A 38 -20.09 -6.76 -24.04
N ILE A 39 -20.09 -6.72 -22.70
CA ILE A 39 -18.87 -6.83 -21.89
C ILE A 39 -18.43 -8.29 -21.82
N ASN A 40 -19.37 -9.22 -21.65
CA ASN A 40 -19.07 -10.66 -21.68
C ASN A 40 -18.52 -11.10 -23.04
N GLN A 41 -19.11 -10.62 -24.14
CA GLN A 41 -18.58 -10.85 -25.49
C GLN A 41 -17.17 -10.26 -25.65
N TRP A 42 -16.92 -9.07 -25.11
CA TRP A 42 -15.60 -8.43 -25.18
C TRP A 42 -14.54 -9.14 -24.33
N ILE A 43 -14.90 -9.63 -23.13
CA ILE A 43 -14.02 -10.44 -22.28
C ILE A 43 -13.65 -11.74 -23.00
N LEU A 44 -14.61 -12.42 -23.63
CA LEU A 44 -14.36 -13.62 -24.42
C LEU A 44 -13.44 -13.36 -25.63
N LEU A 45 -13.60 -12.22 -26.32
CA LEU A 45 -12.71 -11.82 -27.41
C LEU A 45 -11.26 -11.60 -26.93
N ILE A 46 -11.09 -10.95 -25.79
CA ILE A 46 -9.75 -10.75 -25.20
C ILE A 46 -9.15 -12.09 -24.77
N LEU A 47 -9.92 -12.96 -24.12
CA LEU A 47 -9.44 -14.28 -23.69
C LEU A 47 -9.06 -15.16 -24.88
N ASN A 48 -9.81 -15.11 -25.99
CA ASN A 48 -9.44 -15.78 -27.24
C ASN A 48 -8.14 -15.22 -27.82
N GLN A 49 -8.01 -13.90 -27.88
CA GLN A 49 -6.79 -13.25 -28.37
C GLN A 49 -5.57 -13.59 -27.48
N LEU A 50 -5.77 -13.73 -26.17
CA LEU A 50 -4.74 -14.16 -25.21
C LEU A 50 -4.34 -15.62 -25.42
N ALA A 51 -5.29 -16.51 -25.66
CA ALA A 51 -5.03 -17.92 -25.95
C ALA A 51 -4.27 -18.12 -27.28
N GLU A 52 -4.53 -17.28 -28.29
CA GLU A 52 -3.86 -17.37 -29.59
C GLU A 52 -2.46 -16.72 -29.62
N SER A 53 -2.23 -15.68 -28.79
CA SER A 53 -0.99 -14.88 -28.82
C SER A 53 0.08 -15.30 -27.81
N SER A 54 -0.24 -16.13 -26.82
CA SER A 54 0.67 -16.50 -25.71
C SER A 54 0.99 -17.99 -25.72
N LYS A 55 2.28 -18.34 -25.85
CA LYS A 55 2.83 -19.69 -25.58
C LYS A 55 3.18 -19.93 -24.09
N ASP A 56 2.71 -19.05 -23.20
CA ASP A 56 3.03 -19.07 -21.77
C ASP A 56 1.85 -19.57 -20.94
N ILE A 57 2.08 -19.85 -19.64
CA ILE A 57 1.15 -20.39 -18.62
C ILE A 57 -0.26 -19.73 -18.61
N ILE A 58 -0.40 -18.53 -19.17
CA ILE A 58 -1.68 -17.81 -19.34
C ILE A 58 -2.62 -18.53 -20.32
N GLU A 59 -2.06 -19.29 -21.27
CA GLU A 59 -2.78 -20.12 -22.23
C GLU A 59 -3.67 -21.15 -21.52
N GLY A 60 -3.19 -21.79 -20.45
CA GLY A 60 -3.95 -22.79 -19.70
C GLY A 60 -5.20 -22.21 -19.03
N SER A 61 -5.06 -21.08 -18.33
CA SER A 61 -6.20 -20.43 -17.66
C SER A 61 -7.19 -19.80 -18.64
N ALA A 62 -6.72 -19.32 -19.79
CA ALA A 62 -7.60 -18.80 -20.85
C ALA A 62 -8.35 -19.93 -21.58
N GLN A 63 -7.68 -21.06 -21.85
CA GLN A 63 -8.29 -22.24 -22.49
C GLN A 63 -9.31 -22.93 -21.58
N GLU A 64 -9.04 -23.05 -20.28
CA GLU A 64 -10.01 -23.57 -19.29
C GLU A 64 -11.30 -22.76 -19.27
N LEU A 65 -11.19 -21.43 -19.32
CA LEU A 65 -12.36 -20.55 -19.36
C LEU A 65 -13.15 -20.64 -20.66
N LEU A 66 -12.46 -20.75 -21.79
CA LEU A 66 -13.13 -20.95 -23.07
C LEU A 66 -13.87 -22.30 -23.09
N GLN A 67 -13.34 -23.33 -22.45
CA GLN A 67 -14.04 -24.61 -22.29
C GLN A 67 -15.24 -24.51 -21.33
N GLU A 68 -15.12 -23.81 -20.20
CA GLU A 68 -16.23 -23.55 -19.26
C GLU A 68 -17.35 -22.70 -19.89
N ALA A 69 -16.99 -21.67 -20.66
CA ALA A 69 -17.91 -20.83 -21.42
C ALA A 69 -18.60 -21.64 -22.54
N GLN A 70 -17.87 -22.45 -23.29
CA GLN A 70 -18.45 -23.32 -24.32
C GLN A 70 -19.35 -24.41 -23.73
N ALA A 71 -19.04 -24.92 -22.53
CA ALA A 71 -19.86 -25.89 -21.82
C ALA A 71 -21.19 -25.30 -21.31
N SER A 72 -21.17 -24.03 -20.87
CA SER A 72 -22.37 -23.28 -20.45
C SER A 72 -23.20 -22.74 -21.64
N THR A 73 -22.62 -22.62 -22.84
CA THR A 73 -23.31 -22.15 -24.07
C THR A 73 -24.07 -23.27 -24.83
N ASN A 74 -24.42 -24.39 -24.19
CA ASN A 74 -25.31 -25.39 -24.81
C ASN A 74 -26.78 -24.94 -24.92
N TYR A 75 -27.06 -23.66 -24.66
CA TYR A 75 -28.35 -23.02 -24.84
C TYR A 75 -28.24 -21.73 -25.69
N VAL A 76 -27.65 -21.79 -26.89
CA VAL A 76 -28.15 -21.12 -28.12
C VAL A 76 -27.36 -21.73 -29.29
N LYS A 77 -27.89 -22.82 -29.83
CA LYS A 77 -27.52 -23.30 -31.16
C LYS A 77 -28.29 -22.45 -32.17
N GLY A 78 -27.72 -21.32 -32.57
CA GLY A 78 -28.39 -20.42 -33.51
C GLY A 78 -27.57 -19.19 -33.88
N THR A 79 -26.95 -19.25 -35.06
CA THR A 79 -26.56 -18.11 -35.91
C THR A 79 -25.54 -17.11 -35.36
N MET A 80 -24.26 -17.31 -35.67
CA MET A 80 -23.57 -16.59 -36.75
C MET A 80 -22.07 -16.93 -36.73
N ARG A 81 -21.60 -17.52 -37.83
CA ARG A 81 -20.18 -17.52 -38.20
C ARG A 81 -19.74 -16.05 -38.30
N LEU A 82 -18.73 -15.64 -37.55
CA LEU A 82 -17.95 -14.47 -37.88
C LEU A 82 -16.78 -14.96 -38.72
N ASP A 83 -16.93 -14.75 -40.02
CA ASP A 83 -15.87 -14.92 -41.00
C ASP A 83 -14.73 -13.95 -40.65
N CYS A 84 -13.54 -14.51 -40.51
CA CYS A 84 -12.31 -13.74 -40.41
C CYS A 84 -12.02 -13.15 -41.80
N GLU A 85 -12.28 -11.86 -42.00
CA GLU A 85 -11.54 -11.03 -42.97
C GLU A 85 -11.98 -9.57 -42.87
N ASN A 86 -11.00 -8.69 -42.64
CA ASN A 86 -11.03 -7.25 -42.89
C ASN A 86 -12.14 -6.44 -42.20
N ASP A 87 -11.85 -5.97 -40.98
CA ASP A 87 -11.94 -4.55 -40.61
C ASP A 87 -11.69 -4.42 -39.12
N ILE A 88 -10.68 -3.62 -38.73
CA ILE A 88 -10.48 -3.21 -37.34
C ILE A 88 -11.41 -2.03 -37.12
N PRO A 89 -12.52 -2.13 -36.34
CA PRO A 89 -13.26 -0.96 -35.96
C PRO A 89 -12.52 -0.35 -34.77
N VAL A 90 -11.62 0.58 -35.08
CA VAL A 90 -11.26 1.64 -34.15
C VAL A 90 -12.56 2.36 -33.80
N LEU A 91 -12.99 2.31 -32.53
CA LEU A 91 -13.67 3.38 -31.79
C LEU A 91 -14.20 2.83 -30.46
N TYR A 92 -13.60 3.26 -29.35
CA TYR A 92 -14.10 3.03 -28.00
C TYR A 92 -15.19 4.05 -27.67
N PRO A 93 -16.44 3.65 -27.36
CA PRO A 93 -17.38 4.54 -26.69
C PRO A 93 -17.00 4.62 -25.22
N THR A 94 -16.66 5.83 -24.79
CA THR A 94 -16.40 6.17 -23.38
C THR A 94 -17.74 6.28 -22.66
N MET A 95 -18.13 5.28 -21.89
CA MET A 95 -18.99 5.36 -20.69
C MET A 95 -19.13 3.95 -20.12
N ILE A 96 -18.91 3.76 -18.82
CA ILE A 96 -19.69 2.94 -17.86
C ILE A 96 -18.97 3.00 -16.50
N ALA A 97 -19.78 3.04 -15.45
CA ALA A 97 -19.51 3.32 -14.03
C ALA A 97 -18.29 2.60 -13.40
N PRO A 98 -17.73 3.15 -12.30
CA PRO A 98 -16.63 2.52 -11.58
C PRO A 98 -17.05 1.14 -11.04
N PRO A 99 -16.23 0.09 -11.20
CA PRO A 99 -16.52 -1.23 -10.62
C PRO A 99 -16.45 -1.18 -9.08
N PRO A 100 -17.05 -2.16 -8.38
CA PRO A 100 -17.05 -2.23 -6.92
C PRO A 100 -15.61 -2.21 -6.41
N MET A 101 -15.31 -1.21 -5.59
CA MET A 101 -14.00 -1.04 -4.98
C MET A 101 -13.86 -2.09 -3.87
N GLU A 102 -12.99 -3.09 -4.11
CA GLU A 102 -12.28 -3.96 -3.15
C GLU A 102 -12.20 -5.40 -3.71
N SER A 103 -11.32 -5.62 -4.69
CA SER A 103 -10.90 -6.98 -5.04
C SER A 103 -9.37 -7.10 -4.90
N PRO A 104 -8.85 -8.19 -4.28
CA PRO A 104 -7.40 -8.43 -4.18
C PRO A 104 -6.71 -8.51 -5.55
N LEU A 105 -7.45 -8.86 -6.60
CA LEU A 105 -6.97 -8.93 -7.98
C LEU A 105 -6.82 -7.54 -8.61
N LEU A 106 -7.70 -6.58 -8.28
CA LEU A 106 -7.52 -5.17 -8.65
C LEU A 106 -6.25 -4.59 -8.03
N ASP A 107 -5.95 -4.92 -6.78
CA ASP A 107 -4.72 -4.47 -6.11
C ASP A 107 -3.45 -5.02 -6.79
N CYS A 108 -3.49 -6.26 -7.26
CA CYS A 108 -2.40 -6.88 -8.03
C CYS A 108 -2.22 -6.23 -9.41
N VAL A 109 -3.31 -5.91 -10.12
CA VAL A 109 -3.27 -5.21 -11.43
C VAL A 109 -2.84 -3.76 -11.28
N GLN A 110 -3.13 -3.14 -10.13
CA GLN A 110 -2.75 -1.75 -9.84
C GLN A 110 -1.28 -1.58 -9.40
N ASN A 111 -0.48 -2.65 -9.33
CA ASN A 111 0.92 -2.58 -8.85
C ASN A 111 1.03 -1.90 -7.48
N LYS A 112 0.13 -2.17 -6.53
CA LYS A 112 0.33 -1.67 -5.16
C LYS A 112 1.61 -2.32 -4.61
N PRO A 113 2.65 -1.54 -4.30
CA PRO A 113 3.90 -2.11 -3.81
C PRO A 113 3.63 -2.79 -2.46
N ASP A 114 4.22 -3.96 -2.22
CA ASP A 114 4.10 -4.67 -0.94
C ASP A 114 4.83 -3.87 0.15
N VAL A 115 4.06 -3.04 0.85
CA VAL A 115 4.57 -2.21 1.95
C VAL A 115 4.53 -2.91 3.28
N GLU A 116 3.59 -3.84 3.48
CA GLU A 116 3.42 -4.51 4.77
C GLU A 116 4.58 -5.46 5.05
N THR A 117 5.12 -6.13 4.04
CA THR A 117 6.36 -6.92 4.20
C THR A 117 7.55 -6.05 4.59
N SER A 118 7.71 -4.87 3.98
CA SER A 118 8.76 -3.90 4.34
C SER A 118 8.57 -3.36 5.76
N LEU A 119 7.33 -3.07 6.17
CA LEU A 119 7.01 -2.64 7.53
C LEU A 119 7.29 -3.73 8.56
N ARG A 120 6.99 -5.00 8.25
CA ARG A 120 7.34 -6.15 9.12
C ARG A 120 8.84 -6.32 9.26
N LYS A 121 9.60 -6.12 8.17
CA LYS A 121 11.07 -6.12 8.20
C LYS A 121 11.58 -5.01 9.11
N LEU A 122 11.11 -3.77 8.94
CA LEU A 122 11.47 -2.64 9.77
C LEU A 122 11.12 -2.88 11.25
N ARG A 123 9.91 -3.37 11.54
CA ARG A 123 9.48 -3.73 12.90
C ARG A 123 10.47 -4.69 13.55
N ARG A 124 10.86 -5.75 12.86
CA ARG A 124 11.83 -6.73 13.36
C ARG A 124 13.17 -6.07 13.67
N GLU A 125 13.71 -5.27 12.76
CA GLU A 125 14.98 -4.54 12.97
C GLU A 125 14.93 -3.63 14.20
N ARG A 126 13.81 -2.95 14.43
CA ARG A 126 13.62 -2.07 15.60
C ARG A 126 13.51 -2.83 16.92
N LEU A 127 12.82 -3.98 16.92
CA LEU A 127 12.64 -4.79 18.12
C LEU A 127 13.90 -5.59 18.48
N GLU A 128 14.67 -6.05 17.49
CA GLU A 128 15.96 -6.74 17.71
C GLU A 128 17.02 -5.79 18.31
N GLY A 129 16.96 -4.49 18.01
CA GLY A 129 17.83 -3.47 18.58
C GLY A 129 17.55 -3.14 20.06
N ARG A 130 16.51 -3.74 20.67
CA ARG A 130 16.17 -3.56 22.09
C ARG A 130 17.16 -4.35 22.95
N GLY A 131 18.35 -3.79 23.17
CA GLY A 131 19.30 -4.31 24.16
C GLY A 131 18.64 -4.48 25.53
N GLY A 132 19.07 -5.47 26.30
CA GLY A 132 18.49 -5.87 27.60
C GLY A 132 18.64 -4.86 28.74
N ASP A 133 18.94 -3.59 28.43
CA ASP A 133 19.13 -2.55 29.43
C ASP A 133 17.79 -2.15 30.04
N VAL A 134 17.79 -1.98 31.37
CA VAL A 134 16.61 -1.53 32.11
C VAL A 134 16.33 -0.08 31.77
N TYR A 135 15.28 0.15 30.97
CA TYR A 135 14.77 1.48 30.68
C TYR A 135 13.86 1.97 31.82
N ILE A 136 14.06 3.22 32.25
CA ILE A 136 13.23 3.90 33.25
C ILE A 136 12.61 5.14 32.59
N SER A 137 11.28 5.22 32.60
CA SER A 137 10.53 6.36 32.05
C SER A 137 10.86 7.65 32.81
N PRO A 138 11.18 8.76 32.11
CA PRO A 138 11.36 10.06 32.76
C PRO A 138 10.08 10.56 33.40
N ARG A 139 10.22 11.24 34.55
CA ARG A 139 9.13 12.04 35.13
C ARG A 139 9.11 13.42 34.50
N ALA A 140 7.93 13.88 34.14
CA ALA A 140 7.72 15.16 33.47
C ALA A 140 6.74 16.05 34.24
N LYS A 141 6.71 17.32 33.84
CA LYS A 141 5.81 18.35 34.34
C LYS A 141 5.10 19.02 33.16
N ALA A 142 3.89 19.52 33.37
CA ALA A 142 3.12 20.17 32.30
C ALA A 142 3.74 21.49 31.84
N THR A 143 4.36 22.22 32.77
CA THR A 143 5.12 23.44 32.49
C THR A 143 6.36 23.49 33.37
N PRO A 144 7.40 24.28 33.02
CA PRO A 144 8.61 24.41 33.83
C PRO A 144 8.35 24.86 35.28
N LYS A 145 7.25 25.59 35.50
CA LYS A 145 6.87 26.13 36.81
C LYS A 145 5.96 25.22 37.62
N ALA A 146 5.44 24.13 37.03
CA ALA A 146 4.55 23.23 37.74
C ALA A 146 5.30 22.47 38.86
N THR A 147 4.58 22.17 39.93
CA THR A 147 5.09 21.36 41.05
C THR A 147 4.80 19.88 40.87
N ASP A 148 3.70 19.55 40.19
CA ASP A 148 3.23 18.19 40.02
C ASP A 148 4.00 17.46 38.91
N HIS A 149 4.38 16.22 39.21
CA HIS A 149 5.13 15.37 38.29
C HIS A 149 4.30 14.15 37.90
N PHE A 150 4.35 13.78 36.63
CA PHE A 150 3.69 12.60 36.08
C PHE A 150 4.69 11.73 35.32
N ASP A 151 4.30 10.49 35.02
CA ASP A 151 5.03 9.65 34.08
C ASP A 151 4.81 10.18 32.66
N LEU A 152 5.90 10.42 31.93
CA LEU A 152 5.82 10.94 30.57
C LEU A 152 5.13 9.97 29.61
N THR A 153 5.31 8.65 29.81
CA THR A 153 4.70 7.61 28.98
C THR A 153 3.18 7.69 29.05
N ASP A 154 2.61 7.79 30.26
CA ASP A 154 1.16 7.87 30.45
C ASP A 154 0.55 9.07 29.71
N LYS A 155 1.21 10.24 29.80
CA LYS A 155 0.75 11.44 29.10
C LYS A 155 0.89 11.38 27.59
N VAL A 156 1.90 10.68 27.08
CA VAL A 156 2.03 10.43 25.64
C VAL A 156 0.93 9.46 25.17
N GLN A 157 0.58 8.43 25.94
CA GLN A 157 -0.54 7.54 25.58
C GLN A 157 -1.88 8.27 25.57
N GLU A 158 -2.14 9.14 26.57
CA GLU A 158 -3.32 10.02 26.57
C GLU A 158 -3.35 10.92 25.33
N PHE A 159 -2.20 11.48 24.95
CA PHE A 159 -2.08 12.29 23.74
C PHE A 159 -2.36 11.49 22.46
N LEU A 160 -1.80 10.29 22.32
CA LEU A 160 -1.97 9.44 21.13
C LEU A 160 -3.43 8.97 20.95
N ALA A 161 -4.17 8.85 22.05
CA ALA A 161 -5.60 8.53 22.05
C ALA A 161 -6.51 9.75 21.76
N SER A 162 -5.95 10.96 21.68
CA SER A 162 -6.68 12.21 21.42
C SER A 162 -6.58 12.67 19.97
N ASP A 163 -7.32 13.71 19.61
CA ASP A 163 -7.25 14.35 18.28
C ASP A 163 -6.10 15.36 18.14
N ARG A 164 -5.31 15.57 19.20
CA ARG A 164 -4.18 16.50 19.20
C ARG A 164 -3.11 16.01 18.22
N LYS A 165 -2.45 16.95 17.54
CA LYS A 165 -1.50 16.64 16.46
C LYS A 165 -0.03 16.73 16.85
N VAL A 166 0.30 17.53 17.87
CA VAL A 166 1.68 17.80 18.27
C VAL A 166 1.83 17.67 19.79
N PHE A 167 2.86 16.94 20.21
CA PHE A 167 3.30 16.82 21.60
C PHE A 167 4.74 17.27 21.70
N LEU A 168 5.01 18.26 22.54
CA LEU A 168 6.35 18.84 22.71
C LEU A 168 6.96 18.38 24.04
N VAL A 169 8.10 17.70 23.96
CA VAL A 169 8.90 17.32 25.13
C VAL A 169 10.08 18.27 25.25
N LEU A 170 10.12 19.02 26.35
CA LEU A 170 11.22 19.91 26.70
C LEU A 170 11.98 19.36 27.90
N GLY A 171 13.29 19.60 27.93
CA GLY A 171 14.15 19.20 29.03
C GLY A 171 15.59 19.53 28.70
N ASP A 172 16.44 19.60 29.72
CA ASP A 172 17.86 19.93 29.57
C ASP A 172 18.61 18.84 28.79
N SER A 173 19.86 19.16 28.41
CA SER A 173 20.76 18.15 27.86
C SER A 173 20.98 17.03 28.88
N GLY A 174 20.95 15.78 28.42
CA GLY A 174 21.04 14.61 29.29
C GLY A 174 19.77 14.24 30.07
N ALA A 175 18.66 14.98 29.92
CA ALA A 175 17.39 14.66 30.60
C ALA A 175 16.69 13.37 30.12
N GLY A 176 17.29 12.63 29.17
CA GLY A 176 16.78 11.35 28.68
C GLY A 176 15.74 11.45 27.55
N LYS A 177 15.56 12.62 26.91
CA LYS A 177 14.60 12.83 25.81
C LYS A 177 14.78 11.85 24.65
N SER A 178 16.00 11.75 24.11
CA SER A 178 16.32 10.84 23.00
C SER A 178 16.13 9.37 23.39
N THR A 179 16.49 9.01 24.64
CA THR A 179 16.26 7.66 25.17
C THR A 179 14.77 7.35 25.28
N PHE A 180 13.95 8.30 25.74
CA PHE A 180 12.50 8.19 25.76
C PHE A 180 11.93 8.03 24.34
N ASN A 181 12.35 8.84 23.38
CA ASN A 181 11.89 8.76 22.00
C ASN A 181 12.16 7.38 21.36
N LYS A 182 13.35 6.81 21.62
CA LYS A 182 13.69 5.44 21.16
C LYS A 182 12.84 4.37 21.85
N ALA A 183 12.64 4.48 23.16
CA ALA A 183 11.80 3.55 23.92
C ALA A 183 10.33 3.61 23.45
N LEU A 184 9.84 4.82 23.16
CA LEU A 184 8.51 5.06 22.61
C LEU A 184 8.37 4.42 21.21
N GLU A 185 9.33 4.62 20.32
CA GLU A 185 9.32 3.99 18.99
C GLU A 185 9.19 2.47 19.10
N ILE A 186 10.02 1.84 19.94
CA ILE A 186 9.99 0.39 20.18
C ILE A 186 8.61 -0.06 20.70
N ASN A 187 8.05 0.64 21.68
CA ASN A 187 6.74 0.31 22.23
C ASN A 187 5.63 0.42 21.18
N LEU A 188 5.67 1.43 20.32
CA LEU A 188 4.68 1.59 19.25
C LEU A 188 4.82 0.49 18.19
N TRP A 189 6.04 0.07 17.85
CA TRP A 189 6.27 -1.07 16.96
C TRP A 189 5.82 -2.40 17.54
N ASP A 190 6.00 -2.59 18.86
CA ASP A 190 5.54 -3.79 19.55
C ASP A 190 4.00 -3.91 19.51
N ASN A 191 3.31 -2.78 19.63
CA ASN A 191 1.86 -2.69 19.56
C ASN A 191 1.30 -2.49 18.14
N TYR A 192 2.15 -2.39 17.12
CA TYR A 192 1.74 -2.17 15.74
C TYR A 192 0.87 -3.34 15.23
N LYS A 193 -0.24 -2.99 14.58
CA LYS A 193 -1.14 -3.90 13.86
C LYS A 193 -1.12 -3.56 12.38
N THR A 194 -1.35 -4.54 11.52
CA THR A 194 -1.51 -4.30 10.08
C THR A 194 -2.57 -3.23 9.85
N ASN A 195 -2.30 -2.30 8.93
CA ASN A 195 -3.09 -1.09 8.66
C ASN A 195 -3.16 -0.05 9.81
N GLY A 196 -2.43 -0.25 10.91
CA GLY A 196 -2.29 0.74 11.96
C GLY A 196 -1.40 1.93 11.57
N ARG A 197 -1.34 2.90 12.48
CA ARG A 197 -0.44 4.06 12.37
C ARG A 197 1.01 3.60 12.45
N ILE A 198 1.84 4.09 11.52
CA ILE A 198 3.22 3.67 11.34
C ILE A 198 4.13 4.56 12.19
N PRO A 199 4.86 4.01 13.18
CA PRO A 199 5.85 4.78 13.94
C PRO A 199 7.06 5.09 13.04
N LEU A 200 7.48 6.34 12.99
CA LEU A 200 8.65 6.75 12.23
C LEU A 200 9.52 7.67 13.09
N PHE A 201 10.63 7.13 13.59
CA PHE A 201 11.65 7.90 14.28
C PHE A 201 12.53 8.65 13.28
N ILE A 202 12.68 9.96 13.49
CA ILE A 202 13.45 10.85 12.63
C ILE A 202 14.40 11.66 13.49
N HIS A 203 15.70 11.44 13.28
CA HIS A 203 16.72 12.29 13.86
C HIS A 203 16.90 13.53 12.97
N LEU A 204 16.27 14.64 13.38
CA LEU A 204 16.16 15.88 12.61
C LEU A 204 17.51 16.42 12.09
N PRO A 205 18.62 16.40 12.85
CA PRO A 205 19.91 16.91 12.37
C PRO A 205 20.46 16.19 11.14
N THR A 206 19.97 14.97 10.86
CA THR A 206 20.42 14.18 9.72
C THR A 206 19.61 14.42 8.46
N ILE A 207 18.49 15.15 8.53
CA ILE A 207 17.57 15.37 7.41
C ILE A 207 17.94 16.68 6.72
N GLU A 208 18.27 16.60 5.43
CA GLU A 208 18.44 17.78 4.61
C GLU A 208 17.06 18.36 4.27
N LYS A 209 16.85 19.66 4.56
CA LYS A 209 15.60 20.39 4.25
C LYS A 209 14.32 19.71 4.80
N PRO A 210 14.20 19.58 6.14
CA PRO A 210 13.06 18.93 6.80
C PRO A 210 11.71 19.56 6.45
N GLU A 211 11.68 20.81 6.01
CA GLU A 211 10.48 21.54 5.61
C GLU A 211 9.83 21.04 4.32
N ARG A 212 10.53 20.21 3.51
CA ARG A 212 10.03 19.77 2.19
C ARG A 212 9.53 18.34 2.14
N ASP A 213 10.23 17.39 2.77
CA ASP A 213 9.83 15.97 2.68
C ASP A 213 10.32 15.09 3.84
N LEU A 214 10.03 15.52 5.07
CA LEU A 214 10.46 14.83 6.30
C LEU A 214 10.13 13.32 6.30
N ILE A 215 8.92 12.96 5.85
CA ILE A 215 8.46 11.56 5.84
C ILE A 215 9.22 10.74 4.79
N ALA A 216 9.36 11.25 3.55
CA ALA A 216 10.07 10.49 2.52
C ALA A 216 11.55 10.33 2.86
N GLU A 217 12.21 11.38 3.35
CA GLU A 217 13.61 11.29 3.78
C GLU A 217 13.80 10.27 4.91
N GLY A 218 12.87 10.26 5.89
CA GLY A 218 12.84 9.26 6.94
C GLY A 218 12.70 7.83 6.39
N LEU A 219 11.76 7.61 5.46
CA LEU A 219 11.50 6.31 4.85
C LEU A 219 12.64 5.82 3.95
N ARG A 220 13.29 6.71 3.19
CA ARG A 220 14.48 6.37 2.38
C ARG A 220 15.62 5.86 3.25
N LYS A 221 15.84 6.47 4.41
CA LYS A 221 16.87 6.02 5.37
C LYS A 221 16.62 4.63 5.93
N VAL A 222 15.37 4.17 5.93
CA VAL A 222 14.99 2.80 6.28
C VAL A 222 14.74 1.92 5.05
N ASN A 223 15.27 2.31 3.89
CA ASN A 223 15.33 1.55 2.64
C ASN A 223 13.97 1.27 1.97
N PHE A 224 12.99 2.16 2.12
CA PHE A 224 11.76 2.09 1.32
C PHE A 224 11.99 2.68 -0.07
N THR A 225 11.38 2.08 -1.09
CA THR A 225 11.43 2.57 -2.47
C THR A 225 10.50 3.77 -2.66
N GLU A 226 10.73 4.59 -3.69
CA GLU A 226 9.85 5.74 -4.00
C GLU A 226 8.39 5.33 -4.25
N SER A 227 8.16 4.17 -4.86
CA SER A 227 6.81 3.64 -5.05
C SER A 227 6.13 3.29 -3.72
N GLN A 228 6.85 2.66 -2.80
CA GLN A 228 6.35 2.36 -1.45
C GLN A 228 6.11 3.65 -0.67
N ILE A 229 7.02 4.63 -0.75
CA ILE A 229 6.87 5.93 -0.07
C ILE A 229 5.60 6.65 -0.54
N LEU A 230 5.36 6.68 -1.85
CA LEU A 230 4.15 7.30 -2.40
C LEU A 230 2.89 6.60 -1.90
N GLU A 231 2.86 5.27 -1.94
CA GLU A 231 1.73 4.47 -1.45
C GLU A 231 1.47 4.75 0.04
N LEU A 232 2.52 4.75 0.86
CA LEU A 232 2.39 5.01 2.30
C LEU A 232 1.91 6.44 2.58
N LYS A 233 2.42 7.45 1.86
CA LYS A 233 2.01 8.85 2.03
C LYS A 233 0.55 9.10 1.63
N LEU A 234 0.02 8.34 0.67
CA LEU A 234 -1.35 8.50 0.19
C LEU A 234 -2.37 7.72 1.02
N HIS A 235 -1.99 6.57 1.58
CA HIS A 235 -2.95 5.62 2.13
C HIS A 235 -2.73 5.27 3.60
N ARG A 236 -1.65 5.73 4.23
CA ARG A 236 -1.29 5.34 5.60
C ARG A 236 -1.08 6.55 6.50
N GLU A 237 -1.35 6.34 7.78
CA GLU A 237 -1.10 7.32 8.83
C GLU A 237 0.23 7.05 9.54
N PHE A 238 0.87 8.12 10.01
CA PHE A 238 2.16 8.04 10.71
C PHE A 238 2.08 8.64 12.12
N ILE A 239 2.88 8.07 13.02
CA ILE A 239 3.28 8.71 14.28
C ILE A 239 4.75 9.12 14.12
N LEU A 240 4.98 10.42 13.94
CA LEU A 240 6.33 10.95 13.78
C LEU A 240 6.96 11.21 15.14
N ILE A 241 8.12 10.62 15.37
CA ILE A 241 8.94 10.86 16.56
C ILE A 241 10.18 11.62 16.12
N CYS A 242 10.17 12.93 16.32
CA CYS A 242 11.24 13.81 15.91
C CYS A 242 12.20 14.06 17.06
N ASP A 243 13.49 13.77 16.85
CA ASP A 243 14.55 13.95 17.86
C ASP A 243 15.64 14.89 17.37
N GLY A 244 16.15 15.72 18.28
CA GLY A 244 17.25 16.65 18.03
C GLY A 244 16.85 17.93 17.28
N TYR A 245 15.76 18.58 17.71
CA TYR A 245 15.27 19.80 17.07
C TYR A 245 16.26 20.96 17.23
N ASP A 246 16.83 21.14 18.43
CA ASP A 246 17.78 22.21 18.72
C ASP A 246 19.10 22.05 17.95
N GLU A 247 19.60 20.82 17.76
CA GLU A 247 20.79 20.59 16.94
C GLU A 247 20.50 20.79 15.44
N SER A 248 19.26 20.54 14.98
CA SER A 248 18.89 20.74 13.57
C SER A 248 18.89 22.21 13.14
N GLN A 249 18.77 23.16 14.09
CA GLN A 249 18.79 24.61 13.80
C GLN A 249 20.22 25.19 13.79
N GLN A 250 21.22 24.44 14.24
CA GLN A 250 22.60 24.91 14.37
C GLN A 250 23.48 24.68 13.12
N THR A 251 22.93 24.08 12.07
CA THR A 251 23.65 23.80 10.80
C THR A 251 23.76 25.00 9.85
N GLN A 252 23.34 26.20 10.26
CA GLN A 252 23.73 27.44 9.59
C GLN A 252 25.04 27.98 10.19
N ASN A 253 26.18 27.50 9.67
CA ASN A 253 27.46 28.21 9.74
C ASN A 253 28.10 28.21 8.35
#